data_AF-A0A973N2Q6-F1
#
_entry.id   AF-A0A973N2Q6-F1
#
_cell.length_a   1.000
_cell.length_b   1.000
_cell.length_c   1.000
_cell.angle_alpha   90.00
_cell.angle_beta   90.00
_cell.angle_gamma   90.00
#
_symmetry.space_group_name_H-M   'P 1'
#
loop_
_entity.id
_entity.type
_entity.pdbx_description
1 polymer ?
#
loop_
_entity_poly.entity_id
_entity_poly.type
_entity_poly.pdbx_seq_one_letter_code
_entity_poly.pdbx_strand_id
1 'polypeptide(L)'
;LGSMIYTMNGMVTKLNLRADNEGKLQGLSAHFSGDGFPDMMFDVNVISPLAFPDWVATTAKTDAVLNEDSYKKLMQQGIEKGRPAYRLDDPRLFDLIAMQHIPPGPGPELISDAGRPHSGGHDAR
;
A
#
# COMPACT_ATOMS: atom_id res chain seq x y z
N LEU A 1 -7.40 -15.14 10.95
CA LEU A 1 -5.94 -14.97 11.09
C LEU A 1 -5.68 -13.93 12.18
N GLY A 2 -4.69 -14.12 13.05
CA GLY A 2 -4.41 -13.25 14.21
C GLY A 2 -3.00 -12.65 14.20
N SER A 3 -2.41 -12.49 13.03
CA SER A 3 -1.01 -12.10 12.84
C SER A 3 -0.84 -10.61 12.52
N MET A 4 0.33 -10.06 12.82
CA MET A 4 0.76 -8.72 12.41
C MET A 4 2.24 -8.77 12.03
N ILE A 5 2.64 -7.98 11.03
CA ILE A 5 4.04 -7.73 10.72
C ILE A 5 4.27 -6.24 10.47
N TYR A 6 5.38 -5.72 10.97
CA TYR A 6 5.77 -4.33 10.76
C TYR A 6 6.51 -4.18 9.42
N THR A 7 6.33 -3.04 8.77
CA THR A 7 6.99 -2.69 7.50
C THR A 7 7.80 -1.41 7.66
N MET A 8 9.03 -1.42 7.12
CA MET A 8 9.92 -0.27 7.08
C MET A 8 10.50 -0.16 5.67
N ASN A 9 10.64 1.07 5.18
CA ASN A 9 11.30 1.30 3.91
C ASN A 9 12.76 0.82 3.98
N GLY A 10 13.23 0.15 2.93
CA GLY A 10 14.60 -0.40 2.88
C GLY A 10 14.79 -1.72 3.63
N MET A 11 13.74 -2.31 4.19
CA MET A 11 13.82 -3.54 4.98
C MET A 11 12.82 -4.59 4.50
N VAL A 12 13.28 -5.85 4.41
CA VAL A 12 12.41 -7.00 4.09
C VAL A 12 12.10 -7.76 5.37
N THR A 13 10.82 -7.84 5.71
CA THR A 13 10.31 -8.65 6.83
C THR A 13 9.54 -9.85 6.29
N LYS A 14 9.51 -10.97 7.02
CA LYS A 14 8.89 -12.23 6.58
C LYS A 14 7.76 -12.63 7.52
N LEU A 15 6.60 -12.93 6.94
CA LEU A 15 5.43 -13.43 7.65
C LEU A 15 5.01 -14.78 7.07
N ASN A 16 4.70 -15.75 7.93
CA ASN A 16 4.17 -17.05 7.54
C ASN A 16 2.73 -17.16 8.02
N LEU A 17 1.80 -17.52 7.13
CA LEU A 17 0.38 -17.61 7.42
C LEU A 17 -0.21 -18.91 6.89
N ARG A 18 -1.27 -19.36 7.57
CA ARG A 18 -2.12 -20.48 7.14
C ARG A 18 -3.55 -20.16 7.53
N ALA A 19 -4.46 -20.25 6.56
CA ALA A 19 -5.88 -20.17 6.81
C ALA A 19 -6.47 -21.58 6.83
N ASP A 20 -7.28 -21.89 7.84
CA ASP A 20 -7.83 -23.23 8.03
C ASP A 20 -9.22 -23.41 7.40
N ASN A 21 -9.92 -22.32 7.09
CA ASN A 21 -11.25 -22.34 6.48
C ASN A 21 -11.31 -21.35 5.32
N GLU A 22 -12.02 -21.74 4.25
CA GLU A 22 -12.36 -20.84 3.14
C GLU A 22 -13.24 -19.68 3.61
N GLY A 23 -13.16 -18.55 2.89
CA GLY A 23 -13.94 -17.36 3.18
C GLY A 23 -13.16 -16.07 2.99
N LYS A 24 -13.74 -14.98 3.51
CA LYS A 24 -13.19 -13.64 3.37
C LYS A 24 -12.77 -13.10 4.73
N LEU A 25 -11.52 -12.68 4.85
CA LEU A 25 -10.97 -12.07 6.05
C LEU A 25 -10.64 -10.60 5.78
N GLN A 26 -10.74 -9.76 6.81
CA GLN A 26 -10.37 -8.36 6.76
C GLN A 26 -8.96 -8.15 7.30
N GLY A 27 -8.14 -7.39 6.58
CA GLY A 27 -6.85 -6.88 7.00
C GLY A 27 -6.87 -5.35 7.06
N LEU A 28 -6.03 -4.78 7.92
CA LEU A 28 -5.89 -3.33 8.10
C LEU A 28 -4.47 -2.95 8.47
N SER A 29 -4.12 -1.70 8.24
CA SER A 29 -2.90 -1.11 8.80
C SER A 29 -3.12 -0.77 10.27
N ALA A 30 -2.28 -1.32 11.16
CA ALA A 30 -2.42 -1.13 12.61
C ALA A 30 -1.72 0.13 13.14
N HIS A 31 -0.81 0.73 12.34
CA HIS A 31 0.01 1.86 12.77
C HIS A 31 -0.23 3.07 11.88
N PHE A 32 -0.49 4.21 12.52
CA PHE A 32 -0.75 5.49 11.84
C PHE A 32 0.40 5.87 10.89
N SER A 33 0.03 6.19 9.64
CA SER A 33 0.96 6.48 8.54
C SER A 33 0.67 7.80 7.81
N GLY A 34 -0.24 8.63 8.34
CA GLY A 34 -0.63 9.91 7.74
C GLY A 34 -2.03 9.89 7.12
N ASP A 35 -2.26 10.82 6.19
CA ASP A 35 -3.55 10.98 5.51
C ASP A 35 -3.93 9.72 4.73
N GLY A 36 -5.22 9.36 4.77
CA GLY A 36 -5.74 8.12 4.19
C GLY A 36 -5.50 6.87 5.04
N PHE A 37 -4.82 6.95 6.19
CA PHE A 37 -4.64 5.82 7.11
C PHE A 37 -5.95 5.08 7.47
N PRO A 38 -7.08 5.76 7.78
CA PRO A 38 -8.34 5.07 8.09
C PRO A 38 -8.87 4.19 6.95
N ASP A 39 -8.50 4.51 5.71
CA ASP A 39 -8.92 3.79 4.50
C ASP A 39 -7.98 2.62 4.13
N MET A 40 -6.86 2.44 4.85
CA MET A 40 -5.87 1.38 4.58
C MET A 40 -6.35 0.01 5.08
N MET A 41 -7.42 -0.49 4.46
CA MET A 41 -8.02 -1.80 4.66
C MET A 41 -7.87 -2.66 3.41
N PHE A 42 -7.77 -3.97 3.58
CA PHE A 42 -7.69 -4.90 2.46
C PHE A 42 -8.41 -6.22 2.76
N ASP A 43 -8.91 -6.84 1.70
CA ASP A 43 -9.59 -8.13 1.76
C ASP A 43 -8.60 -9.26 1.52
N VAL A 44 -8.67 -10.32 2.33
CA VAL A 44 -7.99 -11.59 2.10
C VAL A 44 -9.03 -12.65 1.74
N ASN A 45 -8.99 -13.13 0.50
CA ASN A 45 -9.86 -14.21 0.04
C ASN A 45 -9.14 -15.55 0.21
N VAL A 46 -9.65 -16.39 1.10
CA VAL A 46 -9.20 -17.77 1.29
C VAL A 46 -10.05 -18.67 0.40
N ILE A 47 -9.43 -19.21 -0.64
CA ILE A 47 -10.08 -20.07 -1.63
C ILE A 47 -9.48 -21.47 -1.61
N SER A 48 -10.24 -22.44 -2.13
CA SER A 48 -9.77 -23.82 -2.24
C SER A 48 -8.53 -23.93 -3.14
N PRO A 49 -7.65 -24.92 -2.90
CA PRO A 49 -6.53 -25.21 -3.81
C PRO A 49 -6.97 -25.52 -5.24
N LEU A 50 -8.19 -26.04 -5.42
CA LEU A 50 -8.76 -26.34 -6.74
C LEU A 50 -9.19 -25.09 -7.50
N ALA A 51 -9.67 -24.06 -6.80
CA ALA A 51 -10.11 -22.79 -7.39
C ALA A 51 -8.94 -21.82 -7.68
N PHE A 52 -7.79 -22.00 -7.02
CA PHE A 52 -6.65 -21.10 -7.15
C PHE A 52 -6.08 -20.98 -8.57
N PRO A 53 -5.89 -22.06 -9.36
CA PRO A 53 -5.40 -21.95 -10.73
C PRO A 53 -6.31 -21.12 -11.64
N ASP A 54 -7.63 -21.26 -11.50
CA ASP A 54 -8.61 -20.50 -12.29
C ASP A 54 -8.56 -19.01 -11.96
N TRP A 55 -8.39 -18.68 -10.68
CA TRP A 55 -8.19 -17.31 -10.23
C TRP A 55 -6.92 -16.72 -10.85
N VAL A 56 -5.79 -17.42 -10.77
CA VAL A 56 -4.51 -16.98 -11.38
C VAL A 56 -4.69 -16.76 -12.89
N ALA A 57 -5.27 -17.72 -13.60
CA ALA A 57 -5.47 -17.64 -15.05
C ALA A 57 -6.39 -16.48 -15.45
N THR A 58 -7.37 -16.15 -14.62
CA THR A 58 -8.28 -15.02 -14.87
C THR A 58 -7.58 -13.69 -14.58
N THR A 59 -6.90 -13.57 -13.44
CA THR A 59 -6.18 -12.35 -13.04
C THR A 59 -5.03 -12.03 -13.98
N ALA A 60 -4.35 -13.05 -14.53
CA ALA A 60 -3.25 -12.86 -15.48
C ALA A 60 -3.68 -12.23 -16.83
N LYS A 61 -4.98 -12.21 -17.14
CA LYS A 61 -5.54 -11.59 -18.36
C LYS A 61 -5.72 -10.07 -18.25
N THR A 62 -5.37 -9.46 -17.11
CA THR A 62 -5.39 -8.01 -16.96
C THR A 62 -4.41 -7.35 -17.94
N ASP A 63 -4.86 -6.27 -18.60
CA ASP A 63 -4.00 -5.44 -19.45
C ASP A 63 -3.10 -4.51 -18.62
N ALA A 64 -3.38 -4.37 -17.32
CA ALA A 64 -2.59 -3.53 -16.43
C ALA A 64 -1.28 -4.24 -16.07
N VAL A 65 -0.17 -3.65 -16.51
CA VAL A 65 1.17 -4.15 -16.25
C VAL A 65 1.76 -3.49 -15.01
N LEU A 66 2.46 -4.28 -14.18
CA LEU A 66 3.28 -3.80 -13.08
C LEU A 66 4.78 -3.91 -13.43
N ASN A 67 5.36 -2.75 -13.67
CA ASN A 67 6.78 -2.46 -13.90
C ASN A 67 7.17 -1.14 -13.18
N GLU A 68 8.42 -0.70 -13.29
CA GLU A 68 8.90 0.52 -12.63
C GLU A 68 8.07 1.77 -12.95
N ASP A 69 7.68 1.98 -14.22
CA ASP A 69 6.92 3.16 -14.63
C ASP A 69 5.49 3.18 -14.07
N SER A 70 4.81 2.05 -14.13
CA SER A 70 3.48 1.90 -13.51
C SER A 70 3.56 2.01 -11.98
N TYR A 71 4.63 1.50 -11.36
CA TYR A 71 4.86 1.62 -9.92
C TYR A 71 5.09 3.07 -9.50
N LYS A 72 5.85 3.87 -10.28
CA LYS A 72 6.02 5.31 -10.03
C LYS A 72 4.72 6.10 -10.05
N LYS A 73 3.71 5.63 -10.80
CA LYS A 73 2.36 6.18 -10.78
C LYS A 73 1.59 5.73 -9.55
N LEU A 74 1.70 4.45 -9.19
CA LEU A 74 1.05 3.88 -7.99
C LEU A 74 1.56 4.45 -6.68
N MET A 75 2.84 4.83 -6.61
CA MET A 75 3.45 5.40 -5.39
C MET A 75 3.09 6.87 -5.16
N GLN A 76 2.40 7.54 -6.10
CA GLN A 76 1.89 8.89 -5.88
C GLN A 76 0.87 8.88 -4.75
N GLN A 77 0.82 9.96 -3.98
CA GLN A 77 -0.12 10.07 -2.87
C GLN A 77 -1.57 10.01 -3.37
N GLY A 78 -2.36 9.15 -2.74
CA GLY A 78 -3.76 8.99 -3.06
C GLY A 78 -4.41 7.84 -2.30
N ILE A 79 -5.73 7.81 -2.35
CA ILE A 79 -6.55 6.70 -1.87
C ILE A 79 -7.06 5.96 -3.11
N GLU A 80 -6.57 4.74 -3.32
CA GLU A 80 -7.08 3.87 -4.38
C GLU A 80 -8.47 3.36 -3.99
N LYS A 81 -9.49 3.72 -4.77
CA LYS A 81 -10.89 3.34 -4.52
C LYS A 81 -11.25 2.01 -5.19
N GLY A 82 -10.46 1.57 -6.15
CA GLY A 82 -10.59 0.30 -6.83
C GLY A 82 -9.83 -0.84 -6.16
N ARG A 83 -9.91 -2.01 -6.77
CA ARG A 83 -9.06 -3.17 -6.46
C ARG A 83 -8.42 -3.67 -7.76
N PRO A 84 -7.53 -2.87 -8.38
CA PRO A 84 -6.93 -3.23 -9.67
C PRO A 84 -6.07 -4.49 -9.53
N ALA A 85 -6.13 -5.33 -10.56
CA ALA A 85 -5.20 -6.44 -10.73
C ALA A 85 -4.12 -6.04 -11.72
N TYR A 86 -2.87 -6.36 -11.40
CA TYR A 86 -1.74 -6.14 -12.30
C TYR A 86 -1.03 -7.44 -12.63
N ARG A 87 -0.52 -7.54 -13.85
CA ARG A 87 0.44 -8.57 -14.26
C ARG A 87 1.85 -8.07 -14.01
N LEU A 88 2.62 -8.79 -13.21
CA LEU A 88 4.04 -8.48 -13.00
C LEU A 88 4.83 -8.70 -14.29
N ASP A 89 5.61 -7.70 -14.68
CA ASP A 89 6.40 -7.72 -15.92
C ASP A 89 7.91 -7.65 -15.65
N ASP A 90 8.35 -6.92 -14.63
CA ASP A 90 9.72 -7.01 -14.11
C ASP A 90 9.77 -7.87 -12.83
N PRO A 91 10.31 -9.10 -12.87
CA PRO A 91 10.41 -9.96 -11.69
C PRO A 91 11.36 -9.40 -10.61
N ARG A 92 12.23 -8.44 -10.93
CA ARG A 92 13.16 -7.80 -9.98
C ARG A 92 12.54 -6.60 -9.28
N LEU A 93 11.31 -6.19 -9.62
CA LEU A 93 10.69 -4.97 -9.12
C LEU A 93 10.67 -4.90 -7.59
N PHE A 94 10.39 -6.03 -6.92
CA PHE A 94 10.43 -6.09 -5.46
C PHE A 94 11.81 -5.74 -4.90
N ASP A 95 12.87 -6.32 -5.45
CA ASP A 95 14.24 -6.06 -5.00
C ASP A 95 14.66 -4.62 -5.29
N LEU A 96 14.27 -4.08 -6.46
CA LEU A 96 14.53 -2.69 -6.81
C LEU A 96 13.89 -1.70 -5.82
N ILE A 97 12.68 -1.99 -5.35
CA ILE A 97 11.99 -1.19 -4.32
C ILE A 97 12.65 -1.40 -2.96
N ALA A 98 12.87 -2.66 -2.56
CA ALA A 98 13.40 -3.00 -1.24
C ALA A 98 14.83 -2.49 -1.02
N MET A 99 15.65 -2.48 -2.06
CA MET A 99 17.02 -1.94 -2.04
C MET A 99 17.09 -0.44 -2.37
N GLN A 100 15.94 0.22 -2.54
CA GLN A 100 15.82 1.65 -2.84
C GLN A 100 16.56 2.09 -4.13
N HIS A 101 16.70 1.18 -5.10
CA HIS A 101 17.10 1.55 -6.46
C HIS A 101 16.02 2.38 -7.15
N ILE A 102 14.75 2.07 -6.86
CA ILE A 102 13.64 2.98 -7.08
C ILE A 102 13.52 3.86 -5.83
N PRO A 103 13.69 5.20 -5.94
CA PRO A 103 13.59 6.07 -4.79
C PRO A 103 12.16 6.08 -4.23
N PRO A 104 11.98 6.31 -2.92
CA PRO A 104 10.67 6.42 -2.31
C PRO A 104 9.84 7.53 -2.96
N GLY A 105 8.51 7.35 -2.99
CA GLY A 105 7.59 8.40 -3.43
C GLY A 105 7.75 9.68 -2.60
N PRO A 106 7.36 10.84 -3.15
CA PRO A 106 7.40 12.10 -2.41
C PRO A 106 6.54 11.98 -1.15
N GLY A 107 7.06 12.44 -0.01
CA GLY A 107 6.30 12.56 1.23
C GLY A 107 5.19 13.63 1.10
N PRO A 108 4.22 13.67 2.02
CA PRO A 108 3.06 14.57 1.94
C PRO A 108 3.50 16.00 1.62
N GLU A 109 2.90 16.60 0.58
CA GLU A 109 3.14 18.00 0.29
C GLU A 109 2.54 18.83 1.43
N LEU A 110 3.42 19.42 2.24
CA LEU A 110 3.00 20.38 3.26
C LEU A 110 2.52 21.63 2.54
N ILE A 111 1.20 21.78 2.37
CA ILE A 111 0.60 23.05 1.95
C ILE A 111 1.08 24.15 2.91
N SER A 112 1.93 25.03 2.39
CA SER A 112 2.62 26.07 3.14
C SER A 112 1.65 27.20 3.50
N ASP A 113 0.81 27.00 4.52
CA ASP A 113 0.07 28.10 5.16
C ASP A 113 -0.18 27.88 6.68
N ALA A 114 0.21 26.74 7.24
CA ALA A 114 0.03 26.45 8.68
C ALA A 114 1.11 27.09 9.60
N GLY A 115 1.60 28.28 9.25
CA GLY A 115 2.79 28.86 9.90
C GLY A 115 2.88 30.39 9.92
N ARG A 116 1.79 31.15 9.72
CA ARG A 116 1.82 32.57 10.09
C ARG A 116 1.51 32.71 11.58
N PRO A 117 2.45 33.22 12.41
CA PRO A 117 2.10 33.62 13.75
C PRO A 117 1.12 34.79 13.65
N HIS A 118 -0.08 34.63 14.23
CA HIS A 118 -0.95 35.76 14.49
C HIS A 118 -0.20 36.70 15.43
N SER A 119 0.23 37.86 14.91
CA SER A 119 0.69 38.97 15.73
C SER A 119 -0.49 39.45 16.59
N GLY A 120 -0.55 38.96 17.83
CA GLY A 120 -1.48 39.47 18.83
C GLY A 120 -1.18 40.95 19.07
N GLY A 121 -2.12 41.80 18.69
CA GLY A 121 -2.08 43.23 19.00
C GLY A 121 -2.08 43.44 20.51
N HIS A 122 -1.07 44.14 21.00
CA HIS A 122 -1.11 44.81 22.30
C HIS A 122 -2.19 45.89 22.24
N ASP A 123 -3.25 45.74 23.03
CA ASP A 123 -4.05 46.88 23.49
C ASP A 123 -4.34 46.69 24.97
N ALA A 124 -3.43 47.24 25.79
CA ALA A 124 -3.65 47.49 27.20
C ALA A 124 -4.06 48.96 27.36
N ARG A 125 -5.31 49.21 27.77
CA ARG A 125 -5.72 50.36 28.57
C ARG A 125 -6.88 49.96 29.48
#